data_AF-A0A4S4B796-F1
#
_entry.id   AF-A0A4S4B796-F1
#
_cell.length_a   1.000
_cell.length_b   1.000
_cell.length_c   1.000
_cell.angle_alpha   90.00
_cell.angle_beta   90.00
_cell.angle_gamma   90.00
#
_symmetry.space_group_name_H-M   'P 1'
#
loop_
_entity.id
_entity.type
_entity.pdbx_description
1 polymer ?
#
loop_
_entity_poly.entity_id
_entity_poly.type
_entity_poly.pdbx_seq_one_letter_code
_entity_poly.pdbx_strand_id
1 'polypeptide(L)'
;MSLFDPIDSDYQSFLFVESVVFPQVLALPTHEYVPEGELYTFCFANGYGALVVRLSGHTMADAFDLCVLDCTQQPPQPTFRTPVAATVLSGLSHESVAQLLVRAERLPRHAALSQAHPSLLDEVF
;
A
#
# COMPACT_ATOMS: atom_id res chain seq x y z
N MET A 1 -5.24 51.05 -30.28
CA MET A 1 -5.08 49.82 -31.07
C MET A 1 -4.51 48.77 -30.13
N SER A 2 -5.32 47.74 -29.85
CA SER A 2 -4.91 46.57 -29.06
C SER A 2 -4.01 45.71 -29.94
N LEU A 3 -2.82 45.37 -29.45
CA LEU A 3 -1.95 44.39 -30.06
C LEU A 3 -1.67 43.33 -29.00
N PHE A 4 -2.14 42.14 -29.31
CA PHE A 4 -2.21 40.95 -28.47
C PHE A 4 -0.84 40.55 -27.96
N ASP A 5 -0.69 40.41 -26.64
CA ASP A 5 0.34 39.54 -26.08
C ASP A 5 -0.08 38.08 -26.33
N PRO A 6 0.81 37.24 -26.87
CA PRO A 6 0.56 35.81 -26.95
C PRO A 6 0.50 35.26 -25.53
N ILE A 7 -0.54 34.48 -25.27
CA ILE A 7 -0.71 33.67 -24.06
C ILE A 7 0.53 32.77 -23.97
N ASP A 8 1.45 33.09 -23.06
CA ASP A 8 2.36 32.09 -22.49
C ASP A 8 1.47 31.04 -21.82
N SER A 9 1.05 30.05 -22.62
CA SER A 9 0.71 28.74 -22.11
C SER A 9 2.02 28.14 -21.64
N ASP A 10 2.50 28.65 -20.51
CA ASP A 10 3.45 27.94 -19.69
C ASP A 10 2.80 26.61 -19.42
N TYR A 11 3.40 25.62 -20.06
CA TYR A 11 3.11 24.22 -19.95
C TYR A 11 2.94 23.91 -18.47
N GLN A 12 1.69 23.89 -18.00
CA GLN A 12 1.29 22.98 -16.95
C GLN A 12 1.57 21.60 -17.53
N SER A 13 2.84 21.20 -17.43
CA SER A 13 3.24 19.83 -17.28
C SER A 13 2.57 19.41 -15.98
N PHE A 14 1.26 19.16 -16.06
CA PHE A 14 0.62 18.20 -15.22
C PHE A 14 1.40 16.93 -15.51
N LEU A 15 2.46 16.73 -14.72
CA LEU A 15 2.95 15.41 -14.41
C LEU A 15 1.73 14.71 -13.82
N PHE A 16 0.88 14.19 -14.70
CA PHE A 16 -0.04 13.11 -14.41
C PHE A 16 0.88 11.94 -14.08
N VAL A 17 1.45 11.98 -12.87
CA VAL A 17 2.03 10.81 -12.28
C VAL A 17 0.83 9.92 -12.07
N GLU A 18 0.69 8.97 -12.98
CA GLU A 18 -0.32 7.93 -12.93
C GLU A 18 -0.15 7.26 -11.58
N SER A 19 -0.98 7.69 -10.62
CA SER A 19 -0.98 7.16 -9.27
C SER A 19 -1.37 5.70 -9.38
N VAL A 20 -0.54 4.83 -8.79
CA VAL A 20 -0.79 3.41 -8.88
C VAL A 20 -1.97 3.07 -7.98
N VAL A 21 -3.07 2.67 -8.60
CA VAL A 21 -4.29 2.26 -7.89
C VAL A 21 -4.43 0.75 -7.89
N PHE A 22 -4.94 0.20 -6.79
CA PHE A 22 -5.26 -1.22 -6.63
C PHE A 22 -6.76 -1.38 -6.35
N PRO A 23 -7.63 -1.26 -7.39
CA PRO A 23 -9.08 -1.16 -7.19
C PRO A 23 -9.72 -2.43 -6.60
N GLN A 24 -9.00 -3.55 -6.57
CA GLN A 24 -9.47 -4.81 -6.00
C GLN A 24 -9.27 -4.89 -4.48
N VAL A 25 -8.51 -3.96 -3.90
CA VAL A 25 -8.21 -3.88 -2.47
C VAL A 25 -9.18 -2.89 -1.84
N LEU A 26 -9.85 -3.28 -0.76
CA LEU A 26 -10.84 -2.41 -0.11
C LEU A 26 -10.18 -1.36 0.77
N ALA A 27 -9.05 -1.69 1.40
CA ALA A 27 -8.27 -0.75 2.19
C ALA A 27 -7.64 0.34 1.30
N LEU A 28 -7.84 1.60 1.69
CA LEU A 28 -7.17 2.74 1.09
C LEU A 28 -5.74 2.84 1.64
N PRO A 29 -4.71 2.94 0.78
CA PRO A 29 -3.35 3.09 1.25
C PRO A 29 -3.07 4.51 1.71
N THR A 30 -2.15 4.67 2.67
CA THR A 30 -1.39 5.92 2.78
C THR A 30 -0.33 5.94 1.68
N HIS A 31 -0.12 7.11 1.08
CA HIS A 31 0.81 7.28 -0.04
C HIS A 31 1.84 8.35 0.30
N GLU A 32 3.11 7.99 0.12
CA GLU A 32 4.27 8.83 0.40
C GLU A 32 5.27 8.76 -0.76
N TYR A 33 5.97 9.86 -1.04
CA TYR A 33 7.05 9.90 -2.01
C TYR A 33 8.40 9.79 -1.30
N VAL A 34 9.23 8.85 -1.73
CA VAL A 34 10.58 8.60 -1.21
C VAL A 34 11.61 8.67 -2.35
N PRO A 35 12.90 8.86 -2.06
CA PRO A 35 13.92 8.93 -3.11
C PRO A 35 13.93 7.73 -4.08
N GLU A 36 13.54 6.55 -3.60
CA GLU A 36 13.47 5.31 -4.37
C GLU A 36 12.23 5.24 -5.29
N GLY A 37 11.18 6.01 -4.99
CA GLY A 37 9.93 6.07 -5.75
C GLY A 37 8.70 6.35 -4.90
N GLU A 38 7.64 5.55 -5.08
CA GLU A 38 6.36 5.75 -4.39
C GLU A 38 6.14 4.64 -3.37
N LEU A 39 5.77 5.02 -2.14
CA LEU A 39 5.49 4.13 -1.03
C LEU A 39 3.98 4.11 -0.76
N TYR A 40 3.40 2.93 -0.76
CA TYR A 40 1.99 2.69 -0.44
C TYR A 40 1.88 1.77 0.76
N THR A 41 1.29 2.25 1.85
CA THR A 41 1.06 1.43 3.05
C THR A 41 -0.42 1.13 3.21
N PHE A 42 -0.76 -0.16 3.16
CA PHE A 42 -2.10 -0.68 3.39
C PHE A 42 -2.20 -1.23 4.81
N CYS A 43 -3.23 -0.84 5.53
CA CYS A 43 -3.58 -1.42 6.83
C CYS A 43 -4.97 -2.05 6.73
N PHE A 44 -5.06 -3.37 6.88
CA PHE A 44 -6.31 -4.11 6.76
C PHE A 44 -6.99 -4.28 8.12
N ALA A 45 -8.32 -4.40 8.10
CA ALA A 45 -9.12 -4.59 9.32
C ALA A 45 -8.84 -5.90 10.06
N ASN A 46 -8.17 -6.87 9.40
CA ASN A 46 -7.77 -8.13 10.01
C ASN A 46 -6.53 -8.00 10.91
N GLY A 47 -5.89 -6.83 10.99
CA GLY A 47 -4.69 -6.58 11.80
C GLY A 47 -3.37 -6.82 11.07
N TYR A 48 -3.41 -7.25 9.82
CA TYR A 48 -2.27 -7.27 8.93
C TYR A 48 -2.28 -6.03 8.02
N GLY A 49 -1.18 -5.82 7.32
CA GLY A 49 -1.05 -4.79 6.29
C GLY A 49 -0.08 -5.20 5.20
N ALA A 50 0.20 -4.28 4.30
CA ALA A 50 1.24 -4.46 3.31
C ALA A 50 1.90 -3.12 2.99
N LEU A 51 3.22 -3.16 2.81
CA LEU A 51 4.00 -2.07 2.25
C LEU A 51 4.31 -2.41 0.80
N VAL A 52 4.00 -1.49 -0.10
CA VAL A 52 4.32 -1.61 -1.53
C VAL A 52 5.19 -0.43 -1.92
N VAL A 53 6.33 -0.72 -2.52
CA VAL A 53 7.21 0.30 -3.11
C VAL A 53 7.12 0.16 -4.62
N ARG A 54 6.83 1.24 -5.32
CA ARG A 54 7.00 1.35 -6.77
C ARG A 54 8.34 2.04 -7.04
N LEU A 55 9.28 1.32 -7.62
CA LEU A 55 10.61 1.81 -7.95
C LEU A 55 10.57 2.76 -9.15
N SER A 56 11.22 3.91 -9.01
CA SER A 56 11.36 4.89 -10.09
C SER A 56 12.21 4.34 -11.23
N GLY A 57 11.82 4.60 -12.48
CA GLY A 57 12.59 4.19 -13.67
C GLY A 57 12.43 2.73 -14.09
N HIS A 58 11.60 1.95 -13.40
CA HIS A 58 11.25 0.57 -13.76
C HIS A 58 9.91 0.50 -14.50
N THR A 59 9.66 -0.60 -15.22
CA THR A 59 8.40 -0.82 -15.94
C THR A 59 7.34 -1.43 -15.03
N MET A 60 6.05 -1.25 -15.33
CA MET A 60 4.96 -1.83 -14.51
C MET A 60 4.99 -3.37 -14.40
N ALA A 61 5.77 -4.04 -15.24
CA ALA A 61 5.93 -5.48 -15.21
C ALA A 61 6.82 -5.97 -14.05
N ASP A 62 7.69 -5.11 -13.51
CA ASP A 62 8.73 -5.48 -12.56
C ASP A 62 9.11 -4.36 -11.57
N ALA A 63 8.33 -3.27 -11.50
CA ALA A 63 8.66 -2.09 -10.69
C ALA A 63 8.31 -2.19 -9.21
N PHE A 64 7.75 -3.31 -8.72
CA PHE A 64 7.17 -3.33 -7.38
C PHE A 64 7.87 -4.25 -6.40
N ASP A 65 8.06 -3.73 -5.20
CA ASP A 65 8.47 -4.50 -4.03
C ASP A 65 7.30 -4.53 -3.03
N LEU A 66 7.07 -5.68 -2.41
CA LEU A 66 6.01 -5.90 -1.43
C LEU A 66 6.54 -6.56 -0.16
N CYS A 67 6.10 -6.06 0.98
CA CYS A 67 6.32 -6.64 2.30
C CYS A 67 5.00 -6.69 3.08
N VAL A 68 4.71 -7.79 3.76
CA VAL A 68 3.53 -7.89 4.62
C VAL A 68 3.85 -7.28 5.99
N LEU A 69 2.88 -6.57 6.57
CA LEU A 69 3.02 -5.89 7.85
C LEU A 69 2.13 -6.53 8.93
N ASP A 70 2.61 -6.52 10.17
CA ASP A 70 1.80 -6.62 11.38
C ASP A 70 1.39 -5.20 11.79
N CYS A 71 0.10 -4.93 11.71
CA CYS A 71 -0.51 -3.63 12.03
C CYS A 71 -1.13 -3.61 13.44
N THR A 72 -0.88 -4.62 14.28
CA THR A 72 -1.38 -4.65 15.65
C THR A 72 -0.55 -3.79 16.61
N GLN A 73 0.63 -3.34 16.18
CA GLN A 73 1.49 -2.40 16.89
C GLN A 73 1.62 -1.10 16.08
N GLN A 74 1.97 -0.01 16.77
CA GLN A 74 2.33 1.26 16.13
C GLN A 74 3.79 1.61 16.45
N PRO A 75 4.64 1.86 15.43
CA PRO A 75 4.33 1.76 14.00
C PRO A 75 4.16 0.30 13.50
N PRO A 76 3.46 0.07 12.38
CA PRO A 76 3.38 -1.24 11.74
C PRO A 76 4.76 -1.81 11.44
N GLN A 77 4.95 -3.12 11.63
CA GLN A 77 6.25 -3.77 11.44
C GLN A 77 6.21 -4.89 10.39
N PRO A 78 7.29 -5.12 9.63
CA PRO A 78 7.39 -6.27 8.74
C PRO A 78 7.09 -7.60 9.45
N THR A 79 6.29 -8.44 8.81
CA THR A 79 6.02 -9.80 9.28
C THR A 79 6.18 -10.82 8.17
N PHE A 80 6.88 -11.89 8.48
CA PHE A 80 7.23 -12.97 7.56
C PHE A 80 6.56 -14.29 7.94
N ARG A 81 5.59 -14.23 8.85
CA ARG A 81 4.87 -15.39 9.40
C ARG A 81 3.53 -15.62 8.70
N THR A 82 3.34 -15.05 7.51
CA THR A 82 2.09 -15.17 6.76
C THR A 82 2.29 -16.08 5.54
N PRO A 83 1.23 -16.75 5.06
CA PRO A 83 1.31 -17.53 3.82
C PRO A 83 1.39 -16.65 2.56
N VAL A 84 1.25 -15.32 2.69
CA VAL A 84 1.33 -14.38 1.56
C VAL A 84 2.77 -14.07 1.21
N ALA A 85 3.61 -13.79 2.20
CA ALA A 85 5.02 -13.54 2.01
C ALA A 85 5.83 -13.98 3.25
N ALA A 86 6.90 -14.75 2.99
CA ALA A 86 7.88 -15.16 4.00
C ALA A 86 9.16 -14.29 3.99
N THR A 87 9.25 -13.36 3.04
CA THR A 87 10.34 -12.37 2.88
C THR A 87 9.76 -11.13 2.22
N VAL A 88 10.58 -10.11 2.01
CA VAL A 88 10.27 -9.07 1.01
C VAL A 88 10.27 -9.74 -0.37
N LEU A 89 9.28 -9.39 -1.20
CA LEU A 89 9.14 -9.85 -2.57
C LEU A 89 9.44 -8.68 -3.50
N SER A 90 10.42 -8.82 -4.37
CA SER A 90 10.85 -7.75 -5.28
C SER A 90 10.62 -8.11 -6.75
N GLY A 91 10.61 -7.10 -7.60
CA GLY A 91 10.46 -7.29 -9.05
C GLY A 91 9.08 -7.78 -9.47
N LEU A 92 8.05 -7.41 -8.71
CA LEU A 92 6.67 -7.81 -8.94
C LEU A 92 6.02 -6.94 -10.02
N SER A 93 5.08 -7.54 -10.76
CA SER A 93 4.16 -6.80 -11.62
C SER A 93 3.03 -6.16 -10.80
N HIS A 94 2.42 -5.11 -11.34
CA HIS A 94 1.22 -4.50 -10.75
C HIS A 94 0.12 -5.51 -10.44
N GLU A 95 -0.15 -6.43 -11.37
CA GLU A 95 -1.15 -7.49 -11.20
C GLU A 95 -0.78 -8.44 -10.06
N SER A 96 0.50 -8.84 -9.96
CA SER A 96 0.97 -9.73 -8.90
C SER A 96 0.80 -9.08 -7.53
N VAL A 97 1.14 -7.79 -7.41
CA VAL A 97 0.92 -7.01 -6.19
C VAL A 97 -0.56 -6.95 -5.84
N ALA A 98 -1.44 -6.65 -6.80
CA ALA A 98 -2.88 -6.59 -6.57
C ALA A 98 -3.42 -7.91 -5.98
N GLN A 99 -3.01 -9.05 -6.56
CA GLN A 99 -3.42 -10.37 -6.07
C GLN A 99 -2.89 -10.67 -4.67
N LEU A 100 -1.65 -10.28 -4.36
CA LEU A 100 -1.05 -10.45 -3.04
C LEU A 100 -1.72 -9.58 -1.97
N LEU A 101 -2.04 -8.33 -2.29
CA LEU A 101 -2.78 -7.43 -1.40
C LEU A 101 -4.17 -7.98 -1.06
N VAL A 102 -4.91 -8.49 -2.06
CA VAL A 102 -6.20 -9.14 -1.84
C VAL A 102 -6.06 -10.39 -0.96
N ARG A 103 -4.98 -11.17 -1.12
CA ARG A 103 -4.72 -12.32 -0.26
C ARG A 103 -4.39 -11.90 1.18
N ALA A 104 -3.61 -10.84 1.36
CA ALA A 104 -3.28 -10.28 2.68
C ALA A 104 -4.52 -9.74 3.40
N GLU A 105 -5.40 -9.02 2.69
CA GLU A 105 -6.67 -8.50 3.23
C GLU A 105 -7.61 -9.64 3.66
N ARG A 106 -7.55 -10.79 2.99
CA ARG A 106 -8.36 -11.99 3.28
C ARG A 106 -7.74 -12.94 4.29
N LEU A 107 -6.56 -12.64 4.84
CA LEU A 107 -5.99 -13.45 5.92
C LEU A 107 -6.96 -13.51 7.11
N PRO A 108 -6.94 -14.61 7.88
CA PRO A 108 -7.64 -14.67 9.17
C PRO A 108 -7.22 -13.49 10.06
N ARG A 109 -8.11 -13.11 10.97
CA ARG A 109 -7.83 -12.03 11.93
C ARG A 109 -6.56 -12.35 12.73
N HIS A 110 -5.70 -11.35 12.89
CA HIS A 110 -4.45 -11.44 13.65
C HIS A 110 -4.70 -12.03 15.04
N ALA A 111 -3.83 -12.93 15.49
CA ALA A 111 -3.98 -13.64 16.76
C ALA A 111 -4.11 -12.66 17.94
N ALA A 112 -3.30 -11.60 17.97
CA ALA A 112 -3.35 -10.58 19.02
C ALA A 112 -4.71 -9.85 19.09
N LEU A 113 -5.35 -9.57 17.94
CA LEU A 113 -6.68 -8.95 17.91
C LEU A 113 -7.78 -9.92 18.33
N SER A 114 -7.63 -11.21 18.00
CA SER A 114 -8.58 -12.24 18.40
C SER A 114 -8.57 -12.46 19.91
N GLN A 115 -7.42 -12.30 20.56
CA GLN A 115 -7.27 -12.43 22.02
C GLN A 115 -7.75 -11.20 22.81
N ALA A 116 -7.80 -10.01 22.20
CA ALA A 116 -8.33 -8.81 22.85
C ALA A 116 -9.87 -8.80 22.95
N HIS A 117 -10.57 -9.55 22.09
CA HIS A 117 -12.03 -9.61 22.04
C HIS A 117 -12.71 -10.30 23.24
N PRO A 118 -12.21 -11.42 23.78
CA PRO A 118 -12.79 -12.02 24.99
C PRO A 118 -12.53 -11.17 26.24
N SER A 119 -11.40 -10.46 26.33
CA SER A 119 -11.07 -9.63 27.50
C SER A 119 -11.99 -8.41 27.67
N LEU A 120 -12.60 -7.92 26.59
CA LEU A 120 -13.60 -6.85 26.64
C LEU A 120 -15.00 -7.34 27.00
N LEU A 121 -15.28 -8.65 26.89
CA LEU A 121 -16.56 -9.23 27.29
C LEU A 121 -16.59 -9.61 28.77
N ASP A 122 -15.43 -9.77 29.41
CA ASP A 122 -15.29 -9.99 30.85
C ASP A 122 -15.30 -8.69 31.69
N GLU A 123 -15.33 -7.51 31.05
CA GLU A 123 -15.71 -6.25 31.73
C GLU A 123 -17.25 -6.19 31.87
N VAL A 124 -17.81 -7.11 32.64
CA VAL A 124 -19.19 -7.01 33.13
C VAL A 124 -19.18 -5.97 34.26
N PHE A 125 -19.78 -4.82 33.96
CA PHE A 125 -20.17 -3.76 34.90
C PHE A 125 -21.05 -4.27 36.05
#